data_AF-A0A8I1MXT7-F1
#
_entry.id   AF-A0A8I1MXT7-F1
#
_cell.length_a   1.000
_cell.length_b   1.000
_cell.length_c   1.000
_cell.angle_alpha   90.00
_cell.angle_beta   90.00
_cell.angle_gamma   90.00
#
_symmetry.space_group_name_H-M   'P 1'
#
loop_
_entity.id
_entity.type
_entity.pdbx_description
1 polymer ?
#
loop_
_entity_poly.entity_id
_entity_poly.type
_entity_poly.pdbx_seq_one_letter_code
_entity_poly.pdbx_strand_id
1 'polypeptide(L)'
;MSALDSLDALVAQAKADAEPQIEPEAQPAVSAPPSLAPDADSKLDAPALASDADLSVEQQKRLELLHEYEELTAPQRLERNAAIDAFDADWRERWMKLQGEVEEARAKRAESLTAEGVDAHLHESLLAKETAALVEDFEARKDAAARDLDKSMPRPARWVDFLGERALEHPGDPVLESLLEEAKKAPDPGVEGFGGMPPKAVTLSDLVHNIDKDGQIHYKRGLRTVIHDRGSRLDVQRNDDRDIEAALKISAQKFDLQKGLMLTGDLAFKVKAAEIAGKLGYPLQNSEPEVLMAWKKGRDTNPQLKRAVMPSVERGITGDLAVPKPIAERTGPVQLRADPLTVAAAEALGVTPNGDGVVVMPAERVLAAGSAFRETQNAALHMLAEADLRKPDGGVDLGKLKDLAPNLTSDGALTELARDVVIVRDDRVIRTRESLDKELEPVFKVAYMTAGERVRESEDVAASIAKAQEAERNAVQEQAQEADEKSLLVRNVDASLDREIAEKAAKQEGREEKQEREIKSEEKAIPTPAVFRSGRTGKRMDMGQGIGF
;
A
#
# COMPACT_ATOMS: atom_id res chain seq x y z
N MET A 1 16.49 -24.48 43.93
CA MET A 1 17.27 -23.71 42.96
C MET A 1 16.25 -22.92 42.15
N SER A 2 16.36 -21.60 42.14
CA SER A 2 15.28 -20.75 41.62
C SER A 2 15.35 -20.65 40.10
N ALA A 3 14.20 -20.50 39.44
CA ALA A 3 14.11 -20.40 37.98
C ALA A 3 14.86 -19.18 37.39
N LEU A 4 15.21 -18.19 38.24
CA LEU A 4 16.05 -17.05 37.87
C LEU A 4 17.53 -17.47 37.68
N ASP A 5 18.00 -18.45 38.45
CA ASP A 5 19.38 -18.94 38.36
C ASP A 5 19.65 -19.66 37.01
N SER A 6 18.60 -20.19 36.37
CA SER A 6 18.72 -20.90 35.10
C SER A 6 18.72 -19.98 33.87
N LEU A 7 18.15 -18.79 33.99
CA LEU A 7 18.16 -17.76 32.94
C LEU A 7 19.45 -16.93 32.96
N ASP A 8 19.95 -16.59 34.16
CA ASP A 8 21.27 -15.95 34.30
C ASP A 8 22.40 -16.87 33.83
N ALA A 9 22.27 -18.19 34.00
CA ALA A 9 23.22 -19.17 33.47
C ALA A 9 23.23 -19.26 31.94
N LEU A 10 22.06 -19.14 31.29
CA LEU A 10 21.95 -19.12 29.82
C LEU A 10 22.47 -17.81 29.23
N VAL A 11 22.22 -16.69 29.89
CA VAL A 11 22.76 -15.37 29.51
C VAL A 11 24.28 -15.30 29.71
N ALA A 12 24.81 -15.95 30.75
CA ALA A 12 26.26 -16.05 30.98
C ALA A 12 26.96 -16.98 29.99
N GLN A 13 26.32 -18.10 29.61
CA GLN A 13 26.86 -19.03 28.62
C GLN A 13 26.94 -18.39 27.22
N ALA A 14 25.88 -17.67 26.81
CA ALA A 14 25.87 -16.91 25.55
C ALA A 14 26.89 -15.75 25.52
N LYS A 15 27.38 -15.33 26.68
CA LYS A 15 28.41 -14.29 26.83
C LYS A 15 29.84 -14.86 26.78
N ALA A 16 30.02 -16.11 27.23
CA ALA A 16 31.30 -16.81 27.22
C ALA A 16 31.67 -17.36 25.83
N ASP A 17 30.69 -17.76 25.02
CA ASP A 17 30.91 -18.27 23.66
C ASP A 17 31.18 -17.15 22.62
N ALA A 18 31.21 -15.88 23.05
CA ALA A 18 31.37 -14.69 22.20
C ALA A 18 32.69 -13.92 22.42
N GLU A 19 33.62 -14.41 23.25
CA GLU A 19 34.98 -13.86 23.33
C GLU A 19 35.91 -14.57 22.34
N PRO A 20 36.60 -13.85 21.44
CA PRO A 20 37.52 -14.49 20.49
C PRO A 20 38.80 -14.92 21.20
N GLN A 21 39.01 -16.24 21.31
CA GLN A 21 40.32 -16.80 21.59
C GLN A 21 41.22 -16.57 20.37
N ILE A 22 42.21 -15.71 20.53
CA ILE A 22 43.29 -15.50 19.56
C ILE A 22 44.46 -16.38 19.99
N GLU A 23 44.73 -17.45 19.24
CA GLU A 23 46.07 -18.05 19.16
C GLU A 23 46.52 -18.14 17.70
N PRO A 24 47.80 -17.87 17.39
CA PRO A 24 48.29 -17.77 16.03
C PRO A 24 48.99 -19.06 15.60
N GLU A 25 48.59 -19.65 14.48
CA GLU A 25 49.44 -20.60 13.75
C GLU A 25 49.61 -20.17 12.30
N ALA A 26 50.86 -20.24 11.86
CA ALA A 26 51.38 -19.73 10.61
C ALA A 26 51.65 -20.86 9.60
N GLN A 27 51.25 -20.58 8.34
CA GLN A 27 51.78 -21.08 7.05
C GLN A 27 51.50 -22.56 6.65
N PRO A 28 51.66 -22.96 5.35
CA PRO A 28 51.99 -22.19 4.13
C PRO A 28 51.06 -22.44 2.91
N ALA A 29 51.32 -21.64 1.87
CA ALA A 29 50.73 -21.65 0.52
C ALA A 29 50.76 -22.98 -0.24
N VAL A 30 49.73 -23.26 -1.05
CA VAL A 30 49.83 -24.12 -2.24
C VAL A 30 48.82 -23.71 -3.34
N SER A 31 49.36 -23.56 -4.55
CA SER A 31 48.80 -23.89 -5.89
C SER A 31 47.66 -23.08 -6.50
N ALA A 32 48.06 -22.21 -7.44
CA ALA A 32 47.30 -21.90 -8.66
C ALA A 32 47.35 -23.07 -9.68
N PRO A 33 46.35 -23.16 -10.57
CA PRO A 33 46.54 -23.70 -11.92
C PRO A 33 45.91 -22.76 -12.98
N PRO A 34 46.11 -22.97 -14.30
CA PRO A 34 47.04 -22.14 -15.06
C PRO A 34 46.38 -21.30 -16.16
N SER A 35 47.15 -20.30 -16.59
CA SER A 35 47.00 -19.57 -17.86
C SER A 35 46.92 -20.50 -19.06
N LEU A 36 45.92 -20.27 -19.91
CA LEU A 36 45.89 -20.67 -21.31
C LEU A 36 45.33 -19.49 -22.12
N ALA A 37 46.19 -18.92 -22.95
CA ALA A 37 45.85 -18.16 -24.15
C ALA A 37 46.74 -18.73 -25.27
N PRO A 38 46.53 -18.41 -26.56
CA PRO A 38 45.35 -17.86 -27.22
C PRO A 38 44.89 -18.78 -28.39
N ASP A 39 43.66 -18.64 -28.88
CA ASP A 39 43.38 -18.93 -30.29
C ASP A 39 42.27 -18.04 -30.84
N ALA A 40 42.48 -17.64 -32.08
CA ALA A 40 41.85 -16.55 -32.78
C ALA A 40 40.46 -16.89 -33.38
N ASP A 41 39.79 -15.82 -33.80
CA ASP A 41 38.68 -15.76 -34.75
C ASP A 41 37.30 -16.27 -34.31
N SER A 42 36.54 -15.37 -33.68
CA SER A 42 35.12 -15.22 -34.00
C SER A 42 34.69 -13.74 -33.90
N LYS A 43 34.67 -13.08 -35.06
CA LYS A 43 33.97 -11.81 -35.28
C LYS A 43 32.47 -12.02 -35.02
N LEU A 44 31.89 -11.27 -34.10
CA LEU A 44 30.47 -10.90 -34.04
C LEU A 44 30.27 -9.72 -33.07
N ASP A 45 30.23 -8.53 -33.66
CA ASP A 45 29.45 -7.34 -33.32
C ASP A 45 29.22 -7.00 -31.83
N ALA A 46 30.17 -6.24 -31.27
CA ALA A 46 29.89 -5.28 -30.20
C ALA A 46 29.37 -3.97 -30.84
N PRO A 47 28.34 -3.31 -30.29
CA PRO A 47 27.95 -1.99 -30.77
C PRO A 47 29.09 -1.02 -30.50
N ALA A 48 29.59 -0.42 -31.57
CA ALA A 48 30.62 0.61 -31.53
C ALA A 48 30.18 1.74 -30.58
N LEU A 49 30.98 1.96 -29.53
CA LEU A 49 31.05 3.23 -28.83
C LEU A 49 31.19 4.33 -29.90
N ALA A 50 30.17 5.18 -29.97
CA ALA A 50 30.20 6.38 -30.78
C ALA A 50 31.41 7.22 -30.36
N SER A 51 32.18 7.61 -31.37
CA SER A 51 33.41 8.39 -31.33
C SER A 51 33.34 9.65 -30.45
N ASP A 52 34.39 9.87 -29.64
CA ASP A 52 34.79 11.10 -28.94
C ASP A 52 35.06 12.33 -29.86
N ALA A 53 34.36 12.48 -30.97
CA ALA A 53 34.76 13.39 -32.05
C ALA A 53 34.19 14.82 -31.99
N ASP A 54 33.24 15.14 -31.09
CA ASP A 54 32.62 16.49 -31.04
C ASP A 54 32.46 17.04 -29.60
N LEU A 55 33.43 16.78 -28.71
CA LEU A 55 33.44 17.42 -27.39
C LEU A 55 34.24 18.74 -27.41
N SER A 56 33.65 19.82 -26.90
CA SER A 56 34.33 21.09 -26.65
C SER A 56 35.53 20.88 -25.71
N VAL A 57 36.60 21.67 -25.88
CA VAL A 57 37.78 21.66 -24.99
C VAL A 57 37.38 21.83 -23.52
N GLU A 58 36.32 22.58 -23.25
CA GLU A 58 35.75 22.71 -21.91
C GLU A 58 35.09 21.42 -21.41
N GLN A 59 34.31 20.73 -22.25
CA GLN A 59 33.67 19.46 -21.91
C GLN A 59 34.71 18.36 -21.65
N GLN A 60 35.77 18.30 -22.47
CA GLN A 60 36.88 17.37 -22.29
C GLN A 60 37.55 17.60 -20.93
N LYS A 61 37.86 18.85 -20.59
CA LYS A 61 38.46 19.19 -19.30
C LYS A 61 37.55 18.89 -18.10
N ARG A 62 36.24 19.09 -18.23
CA ARG A 62 35.26 18.69 -17.19
C ARG A 62 35.25 17.16 -16.99
N LEU A 63 35.34 16.38 -18.07
CA LEU A 63 35.42 14.91 -18.01
C LEU A 63 36.74 14.43 -17.42
N GLU A 64 37.86 15.06 -17.78
CA GLU A 64 39.18 14.77 -17.20
C GLU A 64 39.18 14.99 -15.68
N LEU A 65 38.70 16.13 -15.21
CA LEU A 65 38.60 16.43 -13.77
C LEU A 65 37.68 15.46 -13.02
N LEU A 66 36.58 15.03 -13.66
CA LEU A 66 35.72 14.00 -13.10
C LEU A 66 36.45 12.65 -13.05
N HIS A 67 37.17 12.28 -14.10
CA HIS A 67 37.94 11.04 -14.14
C HIS A 67 39.03 11.01 -13.06
N GLU A 68 39.77 12.10 -12.87
CA GLU A 68 40.77 12.22 -11.81
C GLU A 68 40.16 12.07 -10.42
N TYR A 69 39.00 12.69 -10.18
CA TYR A 69 38.28 12.53 -8.93
C TYR A 69 37.78 11.10 -8.72
N GLU A 70 37.29 10.47 -9.79
CA GLU A 70 36.87 9.08 -9.78
C GLU A 70 38.04 8.15 -9.47
N GLU A 71 39.21 8.33 -10.09
CA GLU A 71 40.41 7.53 -9.79
C GLU A 71 40.83 7.63 -8.32
N LEU A 72 40.74 8.83 -7.73
CA LEU A 72 41.11 9.06 -6.33
C LEU A 72 40.08 8.52 -5.33
N THR A 73 38.78 8.69 -5.62
CA THR A 73 37.72 8.40 -4.65
C THR A 73 37.03 7.07 -4.88
N ALA A 74 37.01 6.50 -6.08
CA ALA A 74 36.34 5.24 -6.39
C ALA A 74 36.84 4.07 -5.53
N PRO A 75 38.16 3.87 -5.29
CA PRO A 75 38.62 2.79 -4.41
C PRO A 75 38.05 2.91 -3.00
N GLN A 76 38.06 4.11 -2.43
CA GLN A 76 37.52 4.39 -1.09
C GLN A 76 36.00 4.21 -1.04
N ARG A 77 35.27 4.61 -2.10
CA ARG A 77 33.83 4.40 -2.19
C ARG A 77 33.47 2.93 -2.32
N LEU A 78 34.20 2.18 -3.15
CA LEU A 78 34.00 0.75 -3.33
C LEU A 78 34.27 -0.01 -2.04
N GLU A 79 35.39 0.28 -1.36
CA GLU A 79 35.73 -0.31 -0.07
C GLU A 79 34.65 -0.02 0.98
N ARG A 80 34.22 1.25 1.12
CA ARG A 80 33.15 1.63 2.05
C ARG A 80 31.85 0.91 1.74
N ASN A 81 31.41 0.94 0.48
CA ASN A 81 30.15 0.35 0.08
C ASN A 81 30.16 -1.17 0.25
N ALA A 82 31.28 -1.83 -0.05
CA ALA A 82 31.48 -3.26 0.20
C ALA A 82 31.46 -3.59 1.71
N ALA A 83 32.06 -2.75 2.56
CA ALA A 83 32.00 -2.92 4.01
C ALA A 83 30.57 -2.79 4.55
N ILE A 84 29.78 -1.84 4.02
CA ILE A 84 28.35 -1.71 4.34
C ILE A 84 27.56 -2.94 3.88
N ASP A 85 27.81 -3.44 2.66
CA ASP A 85 27.14 -4.62 2.12
C ASP A 85 27.45 -5.88 2.95
N ALA A 86 28.72 -6.07 3.33
CA ALA A 86 29.15 -7.17 4.19
C ALA A 86 28.52 -7.08 5.59
N PHE A 87 28.49 -5.87 6.16
CA PHE A 87 27.83 -5.62 7.45
C PHE A 87 26.33 -5.95 7.38
N ASP A 88 25.61 -5.47 6.37
CA ASP A 88 24.18 -5.76 6.25
C ASP A 88 23.90 -7.23 5.96
N ALA A 89 24.78 -7.94 5.26
CA ALA A 89 24.68 -9.38 5.06
C ALA A 89 24.85 -10.16 6.38
N ASP A 90 25.92 -9.89 7.15
CA ASP A 90 26.16 -10.52 8.46
C ASP A 90 25.00 -10.26 9.42
N TRP A 91 24.55 -9.01 9.53
CA TRP A 91 23.43 -8.68 10.41
C TRP A 91 22.09 -9.23 9.94
N ARG A 92 21.90 -9.47 8.63
CA ARG A 92 20.72 -10.18 8.12
C ARG A 92 20.75 -11.65 8.53
N GLU A 93 21.90 -12.31 8.45
CA GLU A 93 22.05 -13.70 8.91
C GLU A 93 21.79 -13.82 10.41
N ARG A 94 22.38 -12.93 11.22
CA ARG A 94 22.13 -12.87 12.66
C ARG A 94 20.66 -12.60 12.99
N TRP A 95 19.99 -11.77 12.20
CA TRP A 95 18.55 -11.51 12.36
C TRP A 95 17.71 -12.77 12.09
N MET A 96 18.00 -13.50 11.02
CA MET A 96 17.31 -14.76 10.70
C MET A 96 17.51 -15.81 11.82
N LYS A 97 18.72 -15.91 12.36
CA LYS A 97 19.01 -16.78 13.50
C LYS A 97 18.21 -16.37 14.73
N LEU A 98 18.20 -15.07 15.07
CA LEU A 98 17.43 -14.54 16.18
C LEU A 98 15.92 -14.79 16.02
N GLN A 99 15.36 -14.68 14.81
CA GLN A 99 13.95 -14.96 14.57
C GLN A 99 13.59 -16.40 14.96
N GLY A 100 14.41 -17.38 14.58
CA GLY A 100 14.22 -18.77 15.00
C GLY A 100 14.32 -18.95 16.52
N GLU A 101 15.31 -18.33 17.16
CA GLU A 101 15.49 -18.36 18.62
C GLU A 101 14.31 -17.70 19.35
N VAL A 102 13.78 -16.60 18.81
CA VAL A 102 12.61 -15.88 19.35
C VAL A 102 11.35 -16.72 19.27
N GLU A 103 11.11 -17.42 18.15
CA GLU A 103 9.95 -18.31 17.99
C GLU A 103 10.02 -19.48 18.97
N GLU A 104 11.20 -20.11 19.11
CA GLU A 104 11.41 -21.19 20.07
C GLU A 104 11.23 -20.70 21.52
N ALA A 105 11.79 -19.54 21.86
CA ALA A 105 11.63 -18.92 23.18
C ALA A 105 10.16 -18.56 23.45
N ARG A 106 9.43 -18.05 22.46
CA ARG A 106 8.00 -17.76 22.56
C ARG A 106 7.19 -19.02 22.85
N ALA A 107 7.45 -20.13 22.15
CA ALA A 107 6.76 -21.40 22.37
C ALA A 107 7.00 -21.93 23.80
N LYS A 108 8.26 -21.98 24.23
CA LYS A 108 8.64 -22.42 25.59
C LYS A 108 8.03 -21.51 26.66
N ARG A 109 8.03 -20.19 26.44
CA ARG A 109 7.44 -19.26 27.39
C ARG A 109 5.92 -19.41 27.47
N ALA A 110 5.22 -19.62 26.35
CA ALA A 110 3.77 -19.86 26.35
C ALA A 110 3.39 -21.09 27.19
N GLU A 111 4.16 -22.17 27.09
CA GLU A 111 3.98 -23.37 27.93
C GLU A 111 4.19 -23.05 29.42
N SER A 112 5.25 -22.28 29.74
CA SER A 112 5.52 -21.87 31.12
C SER A 112 4.44 -20.96 31.71
N LEU A 113 3.90 -20.01 30.92
CA LEU A 113 2.80 -19.14 31.35
C LEU A 113 1.52 -19.93 31.63
N THR A 114 1.27 -20.97 30.84
CA THR A 114 0.17 -21.92 31.08
C THR A 114 0.38 -22.68 32.40
N ALA A 115 1.60 -23.15 32.65
CA ALA A 115 1.95 -23.86 33.88
C ALA A 115 1.92 -22.96 35.14
N GLU A 116 2.23 -21.66 34.99
CA GLU A 116 2.13 -20.63 36.03
C GLU A 116 0.67 -20.24 36.34
N GLY A 117 -0.29 -20.69 35.54
CA GLY A 117 -1.72 -20.38 35.70
C GLY A 117 -2.10 -18.97 35.24
N VAL A 118 -1.30 -18.37 34.34
CA VAL A 118 -1.62 -17.07 33.74
C VAL A 118 -2.74 -17.26 32.71
N ASP A 119 -3.75 -16.39 32.74
CA ASP A 119 -4.88 -16.45 31.80
C ASP A 119 -4.43 -16.34 30.34
N ALA A 120 -5.01 -17.16 29.47
CA ALA A 120 -4.61 -17.28 28.06
C ALA A 120 -4.70 -15.96 27.29
N HIS A 121 -5.66 -15.07 27.61
CA HIS A 121 -5.80 -13.77 26.94
C HIS A 121 -4.65 -12.80 27.26
N LEU A 122 -3.85 -13.08 28.28
CA LEU A 122 -2.69 -12.27 28.68
C LEU A 122 -1.39 -12.74 28.03
N HIS A 123 -1.34 -13.98 27.53
CA HIS A 123 -0.11 -14.59 27.01
C HIS A 123 0.51 -13.76 25.90
N GLU A 124 -0.30 -13.40 24.90
CA GLU A 124 0.16 -12.62 23.74
C GLU A 124 0.80 -11.29 24.15
N SER A 125 0.22 -10.62 25.16
CA SER A 125 0.71 -9.33 25.64
C SER A 125 2.07 -9.46 26.35
N LEU A 126 2.23 -10.48 27.20
CA LEU A 126 3.50 -10.76 27.89
C LEU A 126 4.59 -11.18 26.90
N LEU A 127 4.26 -12.09 25.98
CA LEU A 127 5.16 -12.55 24.93
C LEU A 127 5.56 -11.41 24.00
N ALA A 128 4.64 -10.50 23.65
CA ALA A 128 4.95 -9.32 22.84
C ALA A 128 5.99 -8.42 23.52
N LYS A 129 5.86 -8.16 24.84
CA LYS A 129 6.85 -7.35 25.58
C LYS A 129 8.22 -8.02 25.63
N GLU A 130 8.26 -9.32 25.92
CA GLU A 130 9.52 -10.06 26.01
C GLU A 130 10.22 -10.14 24.65
N THR A 131 9.48 -10.43 23.58
CA THR A 131 10.02 -10.40 22.21
C THR A 131 10.48 -9.01 21.80
N ALA A 132 9.72 -7.96 22.14
CA ALA A 132 10.13 -6.59 21.85
C ALA A 132 11.46 -6.23 22.52
N ALA A 133 11.71 -6.74 23.74
CA ALA A 133 12.98 -6.51 24.44
C ALA A 133 14.16 -7.22 23.76
N LEU A 134 13.97 -8.45 23.26
CA LEU A 134 15.00 -9.17 22.49
C LEU A 134 15.34 -8.45 21.18
N VAL A 135 14.32 -7.96 20.46
CA VAL A 135 14.49 -7.20 19.23
C VAL A 135 15.18 -5.86 19.50
N GLU A 136 14.80 -5.16 20.58
CA GLU A 136 15.44 -3.89 20.98
C GLU A 136 16.93 -4.07 21.28
N ASP A 137 17.30 -5.12 22.02
CA ASP A 137 18.70 -5.41 22.33
C ASP A 137 19.50 -5.73 21.07
N PHE A 138 18.93 -6.51 20.15
CA PHE A 138 19.55 -6.77 18.84
C PHE A 138 19.76 -5.48 18.03
N GLU A 139 18.74 -4.63 17.93
CA GLU A 139 18.85 -3.35 17.22
C GLU A 139 19.87 -2.40 17.85
N ALA A 140 19.95 -2.37 19.19
CA ALA A 140 20.93 -1.56 19.90
C ALA A 140 22.37 -2.05 19.64
N ARG A 141 22.58 -3.37 19.63
CA ARG A 141 23.87 -3.97 19.25
C ARG A 141 24.21 -3.68 17.78
N LYS A 142 23.24 -3.76 16.87
CA LYS A 142 23.42 -3.40 15.45
C LYS A 142 23.84 -1.93 15.31
N ASP A 143 23.14 -1.01 15.99
CA ASP A 143 23.46 0.43 15.96
C ASP A 143 24.87 0.70 16.52
N ALA A 144 25.24 0.08 17.63
CA ALA A 144 26.59 0.21 18.20
C ALA A 144 27.67 -0.28 17.22
N ALA A 145 27.49 -1.47 16.64
CA ALA A 145 28.43 -2.02 15.67
C ALA A 145 28.50 -1.18 14.38
N ALA A 146 27.37 -0.64 13.90
CA ALA A 146 27.33 0.26 12.75
C ALA A 146 28.10 1.56 13.02
N ARG A 147 27.97 2.13 14.22
CA ARG A 147 28.71 3.33 14.63
C ARG A 147 30.21 3.09 14.71
N ASP A 148 30.61 1.92 15.19
CA ASP A 148 32.03 1.56 15.25
C ASP A 148 32.61 1.32 13.85
N LEU A 149 31.85 0.68 12.96
CA LEU A 149 32.22 0.53 11.54
C LEU A 149 32.34 1.89 10.83
N ASP A 150 31.42 2.83 11.08
CA ASP A 150 31.46 4.17 10.47
C ASP A 150 32.71 4.98 10.87
N LYS A 151 33.30 4.69 12.03
CA LYS A 151 34.58 5.30 12.46
C LYS A 151 35.78 4.74 11.71
N SER A 152 35.76 3.47 11.31
CA SER A 152 36.89 2.80 10.66
C SER A 152 36.86 2.89 9.13
N MET A 153 35.69 3.10 8.54
CA MET A 153 35.54 3.17 7.09
C MET A 153 36.16 4.44 6.50
N PRO A 154 36.70 4.37 5.26
CA PRO A 154 37.20 5.54 4.57
C PRO A 154 36.08 6.56 4.31
N ARG A 155 36.46 7.83 4.28
CA ARG A 155 35.61 8.97 3.96
C ARG A 155 36.12 9.59 2.66
N PRO A 156 35.52 9.23 1.52
CA PRO A 156 35.84 9.84 0.24
C PRO A 156 35.76 11.37 0.33
N ALA A 157 36.73 12.06 -0.28
CA ALA A 157 36.71 13.51 -0.39
C ALA A 157 35.42 13.96 -1.09
N ARG A 158 34.88 15.12 -0.69
CA ARG A 158 33.71 15.68 -1.37
C ARG A 158 34.16 16.31 -2.68
N TRP A 159 33.29 16.30 -3.69
CA TRP A 159 33.56 16.95 -4.97
C TRP A 159 33.92 18.43 -4.82
N VAL A 160 33.21 19.15 -3.94
CA VAL A 160 33.49 20.57 -3.63
C VAL A 160 34.88 20.77 -3.04
N ASP A 161 35.31 19.86 -2.17
CA ASP A 161 36.62 19.95 -1.51
C ASP A 161 37.75 19.66 -2.51
N PHE A 162 37.59 18.61 -3.33
CA PHE A 162 38.50 18.29 -4.44
C PHE A 162 38.64 19.45 -5.43
N LEU A 163 37.53 20.01 -5.89
CA LEU A 163 37.55 21.16 -6.80
C LEU A 163 38.18 22.40 -6.15
N GLY A 164 37.98 22.59 -4.85
CA GLY A 164 38.61 23.66 -4.08
C GLY A 164 40.13 23.52 -4.04
N GLU A 165 40.63 22.31 -3.80
CA GLU A 165 42.07 22.01 -3.84
C GLU A 165 42.65 22.21 -5.24
N ARG A 166 41.99 21.70 -6.29
CA ARG A 166 42.42 21.89 -7.68
C ARG A 166 42.40 23.35 -8.14
N ALA A 167 41.43 24.14 -7.69
CA ALA A 167 41.36 25.57 -7.99
C ALA A 167 42.50 26.36 -7.32
N LEU A 168 43.04 25.88 -6.19
CA LEU A 168 44.24 26.46 -5.57
C LEU A 168 45.52 26.09 -6.33
N GLU A 169 45.60 24.87 -6.88
CA GLU A 169 46.72 24.40 -7.71
C GLU A 169 46.77 25.07 -9.09
N HIS A 170 45.60 25.39 -9.66
CA HIS A 170 45.45 26.00 -10.98
C HIS A 170 44.63 27.31 -10.91
N PRO A 171 45.22 28.39 -10.37
CA PRO A 171 44.52 29.66 -10.21
C PRO A 171 44.19 30.30 -11.57
N GLY A 172 42.93 30.76 -11.73
CA GLY A 172 42.44 31.44 -12.94
C GLY A 172 41.94 30.52 -14.04
N ASP A 173 41.71 29.25 -13.74
CA ASP A 173 41.09 28.30 -14.68
C ASP A 173 39.56 28.46 -14.70
N PRO A 174 38.97 28.95 -15.81
CA PRO A 174 37.53 29.25 -15.88
C PRO A 174 36.65 28.00 -15.72
N VAL A 175 37.16 26.82 -16.08
CA VAL A 175 36.40 25.56 -15.98
C VAL A 175 36.29 25.11 -14.51
N LEU A 176 37.39 25.19 -13.76
CA LEU A 176 37.41 24.87 -12.33
C LEU A 176 36.56 25.84 -11.52
N GLU A 177 36.61 27.14 -11.83
CA GLU A 177 35.77 28.15 -11.18
C GLU A 177 34.28 27.91 -11.44
N SER A 178 33.89 27.60 -12.69
CA SER A 178 32.50 27.25 -13.03
C SER A 178 32.03 26.00 -12.29
N LEU A 179 32.83 24.93 -12.30
CA LEU A 179 32.49 23.68 -11.62
C LEU A 179 32.40 23.85 -10.11
N LEU A 180 33.29 24.64 -9.50
CA LEU A 180 33.27 24.91 -8.07
C LEU A 180 32.02 25.71 -7.66
N GLU A 181 31.60 26.69 -8.46
CA GLU A 181 30.36 27.42 -8.24
C GLU A 181 29.11 26.54 -8.43
N GLU A 182 29.11 25.65 -9.43
CA GLU A 182 28.07 24.63 -9.61
C GLU A 182 27.98 23.69 -8.39
N ALA A 183 29.13 23.19 -7.93
CA ALA A 183 29.23 22.30 -6.78
C ALA A 183 28.82 22.99 -5.46
N LYS A 184 29.08 24.29 -5.30
CA LYS A 184 28.58 25.06 -4.13
C LYS A 184 27.06 25.26 -4.16
N LYS A 185 26.45 25.38 -5.35
CA LYS A 185 24.99 25.56 -5.50
C LYS A 185 24.20 24.29 -5.22
N ALA A 186 24.82 23.13 -5.45
CA ALA A 186 24.28 21.82 -5.13
C ALA A 186 25.35 20.99 -4.39
N PRO A 187 25.65 21.33 -3.12
CA PRO A 187 26.71 20.66 -2.39
C PRO A 187 26.35 19.18 -2.23
N ASP A 188 27.29 18.30 -2.56
CA ASP A 188 27.11 16.88 -2.28
C ASP A 188 26.90 16.72 -0.78
N PRO A 189 25.91 15.90 -0.36
CA PRO A 189 25.56 15.76 1.05
C PRO A 189 26.71 15.22 1.91
N GLY A 190 27.81 14.78 1.30
CA GLY A 190 28.98 14.25 1.99
C GLY A 190 28.66 12.96 2.75
N VAL A 191 29.71 12.29 3.20
CA VAL A 191 29.56 11.11 4.06
C VAL A 191 29.62 11.56 5.51
N GLU A 192 28.59 12.31 5.94
CA GLU A 192 28.32 12.53 7.36
C GLU A 192 27.49 11.34 7.85
N GLY A 193 28.17 10.24 8.24
CA GLY A 193 27.54 9.00 8.72
C GLY A 193 26.69 9.22 9.97
N PHE A 194 27.20 8.83 11.16
CA PHE A 194 26.46 9.00 12.43
C PHE A 194 26.68 10.36 13.12
N GLY A 195 27.18 11.38 12.41
CA GLY A 195 27.69 12.64 12.96
C GLY A 195 26.79 13.28 14.03
N GLY A 196 27.27 13.29 15.28
CA GLY A 196 26.64 13.99 16.42
C GLY A 196 25.33 13.39 16.95
N MET A 197 24.78 12.34 16.32
CA MET A 197 23.53 11.73 16.77
C MET A 197 23.77 10.80 17.97
N PRO A 198 22.95 10.87 19.03
CA PRO A 198 23.06 9.95 20.16
C PRO A 198 22.76 8.51 19.73
N PRO A 199 23.32 7.49 20.41
CA PRO A 199 22.99 6.07 20.19
C PRO A 199 21.51 5.79 20.43
N LYS A 200 20.97 4.74 19.78
CA LYS A 200 19.58 4.31 19.98
C LYS A 200 19.30 4.06 21.47
N ALA A 201 18.19 4.59 21.97
CA ALA A 201 17.80 4.43 23.37
C ALA A 201 17.21 3.04 23.61
N VAL A 202 17.60 2.42 24.73
CA VAL A 202 16.98 1.20 25.26
C VAL A 202 15.84 1.63 26.19
N THR A 203 14.60 1.32 25.82
CA THR A 203 13.38 1.82 26.48
C THR A 203 12.60 0.75 27.22
N LEU A 204 12.81 -0.54 26.92
CA LEU A 204 12.08 -1.67 27.49
C LEU A 204 12.77 -2.33 28.69
N SER A 205 14.07 -2.10 28.90
CA SER A 205 14.87 -2.81 29.92
C SER A 205 14.41 -2.55 31.37
N ASP A 206 13.98 -1.34 31.69
CA ASP A 206 13.46 -0.93 33.01
C ASP A 206 11.92 -0.96 33.08
N LEU A 207 11.26 -1.55 32.07
CA LEU A 207 9.82 -1.69 32.02
C LEU A 207 9.39 -3.05 32.59
N VAL A 208 8.64 -3.02 33.69
CA VAL A 208 8.16 -4.20 34.42
C VAL A 208 6.66 -4.35 34.21
N HIS A 209 6.18 -5.55 33.90
CA HIS A 209 4.74 -5.81 33.79
C HIS A 209 4.14 -6.12 35.16
N ASN A 210 2.88 -5.74 35.37
CA ASN A 210 2.10 -6.05 36.56
C ASN A 210 0.67 -6.38 36.10
N ILE A 211 0.13 -7.49 36.56
CA ILE A 211 -1.23 -7.93 36.24
C ILE A 211 -2.15 -7.44 37.36
N ASP A 212 -3.10 -6.56 37.04
CA ASP A 212 -4.08 -6.08 38.00
C ASP A 212 -5.15 -7.15 38.30
N LYS A 213 -5.89 -6.95 39.39
CA LYS A 213 -7.00 -7.84 39.82
C LYS A 213 -8.09 -8.00 38.76
N ASP A 214 -8.23 -7.00 37.90
CA ASP A 214 -9.18 -6.99 36.78
C ASP A 214 -8.67 -7.75 35.54
N GLY A 215 -7.50 -8.42 35.64
CA GLY A 215 -6.92 -9.19 34.55
C GLY A 215 -6.41 -8.31 33.40
N GLN A 216 -5.89 -7.12 33.71
CA GLN A 216 -5.26 -6.20 32.76
C GLN A 216 -3.76 -6.07 33.05
N ILE A 217 -2.96 -5.88 32.01
CA ILE A 217 -1.51 -5.70 32.16
C ILE A 217 -1.19 -4.21 32.23
N HIS A 218 -0.38 -3.85 33.20
CA HIS A 218 0.16 -2.52 33.39
C HIS A 218 1.67 -2.57 33.33
N TYR A 219 2.26 -1.82 32.41
CA TYR A 219 3.70 -1.68 32.34
C TYR A 219 4.14 -0.50 33.19
N LYS A 220 5.00 -0.78 34.16
CA LYS A 220 5.51 0.16 35.15
C LYS A 220 6.97 0.48 34.92
N ARG A 221 7.31 1.74 35.12
CA ARG A 221 8.69 2.23 35.18
C ARG A 221 8.92 2.77 36.60
N GLY A 222 9.73 2.07 37.39
CA GLY A 222 9.82 2.30 38.83
C GLY A 222 8.47 2.12 39.52
N LEU A 223 7.96 3.17 40.17
CA LEU A 223 6.68 3.14 40.89
C LEU A 223 5.47 3.60 40.07
N ARG A 224 5.67 4.03 38.82
CA ARG A 224 4.60 4.62 37.99
C ARG A 224 4.19 3.68 36.86
N THR A 225 2.89 3.54 36.65
CA THR A 225 2.35 2.88 35.44
C THR A 225 2.47 3.84 34.26
N VAL A 226 3.16 3.44 33.21
CA VAL A 226 3.38 4.29 32.02
C VAL A 226 2.52 3.84 30.83
N ILE A 227 2.22 2.55 30.72
CA ILE A 227 1.40 1.99 29.64
C ILE A 227 0.37 1.04 30.23
N HIS A 228 -0.89 1.20 29.83
CA HIS A 228 -1.97 0.27 30.15
C HIS A 228 -2.25 -0.59 28.92
N ASP A 229 -2.16 -1.91 29.09
CA ASP A 229 -2.47 -2.87 28.05
C ASP A 229 -3.91 -3.38 28.22
N ARG A 230 -4.74 -3.04 27.24
CA ARG A 230 -6.15 -3.44 27.18
C ARG A 230 -6.36 -4.68 26.29
N GLY A 231 -5.30 -5.33 25.84
CA GLY A 231 -5.36 -6.38 24.83
C GLY A 231 -5.41 -5.79 23.42
N SER A 232 -6.53 -5.17 23.05
CA SER A 232 -6.74 -4.63 21.68
C SER A 232 -6.02 -3.32 21.39
N ARG A 233 -5.50 -2.63 22.42
CA ARG A 233 -4.76 -1.38 22.29
C ARG A 233 -3.83 -1.16 23.50
N LEU A 234 -2.83 -0.30 23.30
CA LEU A 234 -1.91 0.15 24.34
C LEU A 234 -2.14 1.64 24.61
N ASP A 235 -2.53 1.96 25.85
CA ASP A 235 -2.79 3.34 26.27
C ASP A 235 -1.56 3.89 27.01
N VAL A 236 -0.87 4.87 26.40
CA VAL A 236 0.29 5.55 27.01
C VAL A 236 -0.21 6.68 27.90
N GLN A 237 0.23 6.73 29.16
CA GLN A 237 -0.30 7.71 30.13
C GLN A 237 0.20 9.14 29.90
N ARG A 238 1.40 9.30 29.31
CA ARG A 238 2.08 10.59 29.13
C ARG A 238 2.68 10.72 27.74
N ASN A 239 2.79 11.96 27.28
CA ASN A 239 3.41 12.29 25.99
C ASN A 239 4.96 12.36 26.10
N ASP A 240 5.53 11.37 26.78
CA ASP A 240 6.97 11.20 27.02
C ASP A 240 7.55 10.28 25.92
N ASP A 241 8.53 10.79 25.17
CA ASP A 241 9.07 10.11 23.98
C ASP A 241 9.53 8.67 24.26
N ARG A 242 10.15 8.44 25.43
CA ARG A 242 10.62 7.12 25.86
C ARG A 242 9.50 6.11 26.07
N ASP A 243 8.38 6.53 26.64
CA ASP A 243 7.24 5.65 26.93
C ASP A 243 6.41 5.39 25.67
N ILE A 244 6.33 6.39 24.79
CA ILE A 244 5.76 6.23 23.45
C ILE A 244 6.57 5.22 22.63
N GLU A 245 7.90 5.37 22.61
CA GLU A 245 8.78 4.44 21.90
C GLU A 245 8.65 3.01 22.43
N ALA A 246 8.61 2.83 23.75
CA ALA A 246 8.38 1.53 24.38
C ALA A 246 7.03 0.93 23.96
N ALA A 247 5.95 1.73 23.99
CA ALA A 247 4.62 1.28 23.57
C ALA A 247 4.58 0.90 22.09
N LEU A 248 5.27 1.64 21.22
CA LEU A 248 5.38 1.33 19.79
C LEU A 248 6.15 0.04 19.55
N LYS A 249 7.25 -0.20 20.26
CA LYS A 249 8.01 -1.46 20.16
C LYS A 249 7.20 -2.68 20.60
N ILE A 250 6.42 -2.57 21.68
CA ILE A 250 5.50 -3.63 22.11
C ILE A 250 4.37 -3.81 21.07
N SER A 251 3.80 -2.70 20.56
CA SER A 251 2.78 -2.70 19.52
C SER A 251 3.21 -3.43 18.27
N ALA A 252 4.46 -3.25 17.85
CA ALA A 252 5.03 -3.89 16.66
C ALA A 252 5.10 -5.43 16.76
N GLN A 253 5.17 -5.98 17.98
CA GLN A 253 5.18 -7.43 18.22
C GLN A 253 3.79 -8.04 18.45
N LYS A 254 2.80 -7.17 18.69
CA LYS A 254 1.44 -7.55 19.07
C LYS A 254 0.44 -7.35 17.94
N PHE A 255 0.63 -6.30 17.13
CA PHE A 255 -0.29 -5.94 16.07
C PHE A 255 0.31 -6.20 14.70
N ASP A 256 -0.58 -6.35 13.71
CA ASP A 256 -0.20 -6.57 12.32
C ASP A 256 0.41 -5.31 11.70
N LEU A 257 1.74 -5.32 11.58
CA LEU A 257 2.50 -4.23 10.95
C LEU A 257 2.20 -4.08 9.46
N GLN A 258 1.69 -5.10 8.75
CA GLN A 258 1.37 -4.96 7.33
C GLN A 258 0.21 -4.00 7.11
N LYS A 259 -0.77 -4.02 8.02
CA LYS A 259 -1.87 -3.04 8.03
C LYS A 259 -1.42 -1.67 8.54
N GLY A 260 -0.32 -1.61 9.28
CA GLY A 260 0.20 -0.41 9.94
C GLY A 260 -0.47 -0.12 11.28
N LEU A 261 0.19 0.68 12.11
CA LEU A 261 -0.30 1.06 13.42
C LEU A 261 -1.30 2.22 13.31
N MET A 262 -2.41 2.14 14.05
CA MET A 262 -3.37 3.23 14.16
C MET A 262 -3.11 4.02 15.44
N LEU A 263 -2.67 5.27 15.30
CA LEU A 263 -2.44 6.17 16.43
C LEU A 263 -3.76 6.88 16.79
N THR A 264 -4.17 6.76 18.04
CA THR A 264 -5.35 7.43 18.59
C THR A 264 -4.95 8.33 19.76
N GLY A 265 -5.70 9.41 20.01
CA GLY A 265 -5.36 10.42 21.01
C GLY A 265 -5.47 11.84 20.49
N ASP A 266 -4.91 12.79 21.24
CA ASP A 266 -4.80 14.18 20.82
C ASP A 266 -3.73 14.34 19.72
N LEU A 267 -3.81 15.46 19.00
CA LEU A 267 -2.92 15.75 17.88
C LEU A 267 -1.44 15.80 18.33
N ALA A 268 -1.18 16.34 19.52
CA ALA A 268 0.17 16.42 20.08
C ALA A 268 0.79 15.04 20.33
N PHE A 269 0.01 14.08 20.83
CA PHE A 269 0.47 12.69 20.96
C PHE A 269 0.66 12.04 19.59
N LYS A 270 -0.30 12.17 18.67
CA LYS A 270 -0.22 11.56 17.34
C LYS A 270 1.00 12.03 16.55
N VAL A 271 1.28 13.34 16.54
CA VAL A 271 2.44 13.92 15.85
C VAL A 271 3.74 13.38 16.42
N LYS A 272 3.89 13.35 17.75
CA LYS A 272 5.09 12.80 18.40
C LYS A 272 5.25 11.30 18.16
N ALA A 273 4.18 10.53 18.37
CA ALA A 273 4.19 9.08 18.16
C ALA A 273 4.48 8.74 16.70
N ALA A 274 3.99 9.54 15.76
CA ALA A 274 4.30 9.36 14.35
C ALA A 274 5.76 9.67 14.02
N GLU A 275 6.35 10.73 14.58
CA GLU A 275 7.77 11.00 14.40
C GLU A 275 8.63 9.84 14.91
N ILE A 276 8.29 9.29 16.09
CA ILE A 276 9.01 8.14 16.67
C ILE A 276 8.77 6.87 15.83
N ALA A 277 7.53 6.60 15.41
CA ALA A 277 7.21 5.47 14.54
C ALA A 277 7.96 5.57 13.20
N GLY A 278 8.13 6.78 12.65
CA GLY A 278 8.94 7.03 11.46
C GLY A 278 10.41 6.70 11.66
N LYS A 279 10.98 7.11 12.81
CA LYS A 279 12.37 6.75 13.20
C LYS A 279 12.55 5.24 13.31
N LEU A 280 11.56 4.52 13.83
CA LEU A 280 11.55 3.05 13.94
C LEU A 280 11.20 2.34 12.63
N GLY A 281 10.71 3.06 11.62
CA GLY A 281 10.29 2.50 10.33
C GLY A 281 8.93 1.79 10.37
N TYR A 282 8.10 2.00 11.40
CA TYR A 282 6.80 1.36 11.52
C TYR A 282 5.75 2.09 10.67
N PRO A 283 5.01 1.39 9.79
CA PRO A 283 3.97 1.98 8.96
C PRO A 283 2.77 2.43 9.81
N LEU A 284 2.08 3.49 9.37
CA LEU A 284 0.92 4.07 10.03
C LEU A 284 -0.32 4.03 9.15
N GLN A 285 -1.49 3.86 9.77
CA GLN A 285 -2.80 3.96 9.10
C GLN A 285 -3.37 5.38 9.08
N ASN A 286 -2.81 6.30 9.86
CA ASN A 286 -3.32 7.66 9.99
C ASN A 286 -3.19 8.43 8.67
N SER A 287 -4.29 9.07 8.24
CA SER A 287 -4.35 9.89 7.02
C SER A 287 -4.17 11.40 7.27
N GLU A 288 -4.01 11.81 8.53
CA GLU A 288 -3.85 13.21 8.92
C GLU A 288 -2.52 13.78 8.39
N PRO A 289 -2.51 14.97 7.75
CA PRO A 289 -1.32 15.49 7.07
C PRO A 289 -0.18 15.80 8.04
N GLU A 290 -0.48 16.34 9.22
CA GLU A 290 0.53 16.65 10.25
C GLU A 290 1.23 15.39 10.75
N VAL A 291 0.46 14.31 10.93
CA VAL A 291 0.95 13.00 11.38
C VAL A 291 1.83 12.35 10.31
N LEU A 292 1.41 12.42 9.05
CA LEU A 292 2.20 11.91 7.92
C LEU A 292 3.51 12.70 7.70
N MET A 293 3.46 14.03 7.84
CA MET A 293 4.67 14.87 7.78
C MET A 293 5.63 14.54 8.92
N ALA A 294 5.11 14.36 10.13
CA ALA A 294 5.92 13.98 11.29
C ALA A 294 6.57 12.60 11.11
N TRP A 295 5.80 11.62 10.60
CA TRP A 295 6.33 10.30 10.28
C TRP A 295 7.45 10.35 9.23
N LYS A 296 7.24 11.10 8.15
CA LYS A 296 8.26 11.29 7.10
C LYS A 296 9.52 11.94 7.66
N LYS A 297 9.36 13.00 8.46
CA LYS A 297 10.47 13.66 9.15
C LYS A 297 11.24 12.67 10.03
N GLY A 298 10.53 11.84 10.80
CA GLY A 298 11.13 10.79 11.61
C GLY A 298 11.94 9.78 10.80
N ARG A 299 11.38 9.32 9.68
CA ARG A 299 12.03 8.40 8.74
C ARG A 299 13.31 8.99 8.14
N ASP A 300 13.25 10.24 7.72
CA ASP A 300 14.39 10.95 7.11
C ASP A 300 15.51 11.23 8.12
N THR A 301 15.19 11.25 9.42
CA THR A 301 16.14 11.48 10.53
C THR A 301 16.75 10.18 11.07
N ASN A 302 16.40 9.01 10.53
CA ASN A 302 16.90 7.74 11.04
C ASN A 302 18.41 7.58 10.77
N PRO A 303 19.26 7.49 11.81
CA PRO A 303 20.69 7.30 11.63
C PRO A 303 20.98 5.95 10.96
N GLN A 304 21.61 5.98 9.78
CA GLN A 304 22.01 4.80 9.04
C GLN A 304 23.40 4.97 8.44
N LEU A 305 24.06 3.84 8.15
CA LEU A 305 25.29 3.82 7.38
C LEU A 305 25.04 4.44 6.00
N LYS A 306 25.63 5.60 5.74
CA LYS A 306 25.52 6.26 4.43
C LYS A 306 26.53 5.65 3.46
N ARG A 307 26.00 5.14 2.34
CA ARG A 307 26.79 4.75 1.17
C ARG A 307 27.42 5.98 0.54
N ALA A 308 28.62 5.81 -0.02
CA ALA A 308 29.22 6.85 -0.83
C ALA A 308 28.71 6.71 -2.27
N VAL A 309 28.18 7.79 -2.83
CA VAL A 309 27.65 7.85 -4.18
C VAL A 309 28.59 8.71 -5.02
N MET A 310 28.73 8.36 -6.31
CA MET A 310 29.40 9.22 -7.27
C MET A 310 28.64 10.56 -7.37
N PRO A 311 29.33 11.71 -7.35
CA PRO A 311 28.67 12.98 -7.60
C PRO A 311 28.02 12.94 -8.98
N SER A 312 26.74 13.32 -9.05
CA SER A 312 26.03 13.41 -10.33
C SER A 312 26.47 14.69 -11.03
N VAL A 313 27.38 14.56 -11.99
CA VAL A 313 27.79 15.68 -12.87
C VAL A 313 26.85 15.82 -14.08
N GLU A 314 25.71 15.10 -14.10
CA GLU A 314 24.66 15.22 -15.13
C GLU A 314 23.98 16.61 -15.15
N ARG A 315 24.38 17.53 -14.25
CA ARG A 315 24.02 18.95 -14.29
C ARG A 315 25.10 19.87 -14.89
N GLY A 316 26.11 19.34 -15.59
CA GLY A 316 27.15 20.20 -16.17
C GLY A 316 28.22 19.55 -17.06
N ILE A 317 28.20 18.25 -17.37
CA ILE A 317 29.22 17.64 -18.26
C ILE A 317 29.16 18.23 -19.69
N THR A 318 28.03 18.78 -20.14
CA THR A 318 27.89 19.30 -21.50
C THR A 318 28.54 20.64 -21.76
N GLY A 319 29.28 21.28 -20.83
CA GLY A 319 30.08 22.49 -21.13
C GLY A 319 29.30 23.70 -21.68
N ASP A 320 28.01 23.57 -21.91
CA ASP A 320 27.08 24.66 -21.78
C ASP A 320 27.22 25.04 -20.32
N LEU A 321 27.83 26.21 -20.08
CA LEU A 321 27.46 27.03 -18.95
C LEU A 321 25.96 26.76 -18.76
N ALA A 322 25.55 26.39 -17.55
CA ALA A 322 24.24 26.80 -17.14
C ALA A 322 24.27 28.34 -17.24
N VAL A 323 24.09 28.88 -18.46
CA VAL A 323 23.32 30.08 -18.73
C VAL A 323 22.24 29.93 -17.68
N PRO A 324 22.22 30.78 -16.64
CA PRO A 324 21.22 30.67 -15.62
C PRO A 324 19.93 30.80 -16.39
N LYS A 325 19.34 29.65 -16.77
CA LYS A 325 18.25 29.61 -17.73
C LYS A 325 17.20 30.38 -16.97
N PRO A 326 16.84 31.59 -17.43
CA PRO A 326 15.74 32.28 -16.79
C PRO A 326 14.60 31.25 -16.80
N ILE A 327 13.89 31.16 -15.70
CA ILE A 327 12.85 30.16 -15.40
C ILE A 327 11.88 29.94 -16.59
N ALA A 328 11.82 30.89 -17.53
CA ALA A 328 11.18 30.85 -18.83
C ALA A 328 11.63 29.76 -19.83
N GLU A 329 12.83 29.15 -19.77
CA GLU A 329 13.25 28.07 -20.70
C GLU A 329 13.17 26.65 -20.11
N ARG A 330 12.65 26.51 -18.89
CA ARG A 330 12.16 25.22 -18.36
C ARG A 330 10.86 24.75 -19.04
N THR A 331 10.42 25.46 -20.08
CA THR A 331 9.15 25.35 -20.81
C THR A 331 9.24 24.50 -22.07
N GLY A 332 10.24 23.62 -22.17
CA GLY A 332 10.29 22.60 -23.22
C GLY A 332 9.13 21.58 -23.08
N PRO A 333 8.70 20.93 -24.17
CA PRO A 333 7.71 19.86 -24.12
C PRO A 333 8.14 18.74 -23.14
N VAL A 334 7.28 18.41 -22.17
CA VAL A 334 7.49 17.36 -21.17
C VAL A 334 6.79 16.09 -21.64
N GLN A 335 7.51 14.96 -21.58
CA GLN A 335 6.98 13.64 -21.90
C GLN A 335 6.33 13.00 -20.66
N LEU A 336 5.06 12.66 -20.76
CA LEU A 336 4.25 12.04 -19.71
C LEU A 336 3.78 10.67 -20.17
N ARG A 337 3.82 9.67 -19.27
CA ARG A 337 3.16 8.39 -19.45
C ARG A 337 1.65 8.60 -19.35
N ALA A 338 0.88 8.02 -20.27
CA ALA A 338 -0.56 8.19 -20.33
C ALA A 338 -1.27 6.86 -20.59
N ASP A 339 -2.47 6.72 -20.02
CA ASP A 339 -3.37 5.60 -20.33
C ASP A 339 -3.76 5.60 -21.83
N PRO A 340 -4.01 4.42 -22.45
CA PRO A 340 -4.45 4.35 -23.84
C PRO A 340 -5.66 5.22 -24.19
N LEU A 341 -6.62 5.43 -23.27
CA LEU A 341 -7.76 6.31 -23.51
C LEU A 341 -7.36 7.78 -23.60
N THR A 342 -6.38 8.20 -22.79
CA THR A 342 -5.80 9.54 -22.81
C THR A 342 -4.98 9.78 -24.07
N VAL A 343 -4.23 8.77 -24.52
CA VAL A 343 -3.50 8.81 -25.79
C VAL A 343 -4.46 8.92 -26.98
N ALA A 344 -5.55 8.15 -26.97
CA ALA A 344 -6.58 8.21 -28.02
C ALA A 344 -7.30 9.58 -28.08
N ALA A 345 -7.39 10.29 -26.96
CA ALA A 345 -7.98 11.62 -26.86
C ALA A 345 -6.97 12.78 -26.97
N ALA A 346 -5.69 12.50 -27.24
CA ALA A 346 -4.60 13.48 -27.15
C ALA A 346 -4.85 14.77 -27.96
N GLU A 347 -5.30 14.65 -29.20
CA GLU A 347 -5.62 15.80 -30.07
C GLU A 347 -6.72 16.69 -29.48
N ALA A 348 -7.77 16.09 -28.90
CA ALA A 348 -8.89 16.81 -28.28
C ALA A 348 -8.51 17.46 -26.94
N LEU A 349 -7.42 16.99 -26.31
CA LEU A 349 -6.87 17.51 -25.05
C LEU A 349 -5.76 18.55 -25.30
N GLY A 350 -5.40 18.81 -26.56
CA GLY A 350 -4.34 19.73 -26.93
C GLY A 350 -2.95 19.27 -26.49
N VAL A 351 -2.71 17.95 -26.44
CA VAL A 351 -1.41 17.32 -26.16
C VAL A 351 -0.97 16.47 -27.36
N THR A 352 0.32 16.30 -27.57
CA THR A 352 0.83 15.55 -28.74
C THR A 352 1.18 14.11 -28.37
N PRO A 353 0.64 13.08 -29.05
CA PRO A 353 1.02 11.70 -28.79
C PRO A 353 2.46 11.45 -29.29
N ASN A 354 3.27 10.71 -28.52
CA ASN A 354 4.68 10.45 -28.82
C ASN A 354 5.06 8.97 -28.56
N GLY A 355 4.48 8.07 -29.34
CA GLY A 355 4.71 6.62 -29.25
C GLY A 355 3.83 5.91 -28.20
N ASP A 356 4.11 4.63 -27.97
CA ASP A 356 3.29 3.74 -27.14
C ASP A 356 3.21 4.23 -25.68
N GLY A 357 2.04 4.76 -25.31
CA GLY A 357 1.71 5.15 -23.94
C GLY A 357 2.36 6.46 -23.47
N VAL A 358 2.78 7.35 -24.38
CA VAL A 358 3.40 8.65 -24.03
C VAL A 358 2.68 9.80 -24.71
N VAL A 359 2.39 10.86 -23.95
CA VAL A 359 1.91 12.15 -24.44
C VAL A 359 2.91 13.25 -24.09
N VAL A 360 2.93 14.28 -24.91
CA VAL A 360 3.83 15.42 -24.77
C VAL A 360 3.00 16.67 -24.52
N MET A 361 3.31 17.34 -23.41
CA MET A 361 2.60 18.53 -22.94
C MET A 361 3.59 19.67 -22.66
N PRO A 362 3.26 20.93 -22.96
CA PRO A 362 4.11 22.08 -22.62
C PRO A 362 4.40 22.12 -21.10
N ALA A 363 5.65 22.42 -20.71
CA ALA A 363 6.00 22.41 -19.28
C ALA A 363 5.19 23.42 -18.45
N GLU A 364 4.75 24.54 -19.03
CA GLU A 364 3.89 25.50 -18.35
C GLU A 364 2.57 24.86 -17.89
N ARG A 365 1.95 24.05 -18.78
CA ARG A 365 0.73 23.30 -18.46
C ARG A 365 1.00 22.22 -17.41
N VAL A 366 2.13 21.51 -17.50
CA VAL A 366 2.53 20.51 -16.49
C VAL A 366 2.74 21.15 -15.11
N LEU A 367 3.41 22.31 -15.06
CA LEU A 367 3.67 23.02 -13.81
C LEU A 367 2.39 23.61 -13.22
N ALA A 368 1.53 24.19 -14.06
CA ALA A 368 0.22 24.70 -13.65
C ALA A 368 -0.65 23.57 -13.09
N ALA A 369 -0.72 22.44 -13.80
CA ALA A 369 -1.42 21.24 -13.34
C ALA A 369 -0.80 20.66 -12.07
N GLY A 370 0.52 20.65 -11.95
CA GLY A 370 1.23 20.20 -10.75
C GLY A 370 0.99 21.10 -9.53
N SER A 371 0.85 22.42 -9.73
CA SER A 371 0.46 23.35 -8.64
C SER A 371 -1.00 23.15 -8.27
N ALA A 372 -1.90 23.12 -9.27
CA ALA A 372 -3.31 22.88 -9.06
C ALA A 372 -3.55 21.54 -8.35
N PHE A 373 -2.84 20.48 -8.72
CA PHE A 373 -2.91 19.19 -8.06
C PHE A 373 -2.53 19.24 -6.57
N ARG A 374 -1.51 20.03 -6.20
CA ARG A 374 -1.10 20.20 -4.79
C ARG A 374 -2.06 21.05 -3.97
N GLU A 375 -2.71 22.01 -4.62
CA GLU A 375 -3.62 22.97 -3.98
C GLU A 375 -5.08 22.46 -3.93
N THR A 376 -5.42 21.49 -4.78
CA THR A 376 -6.76 20.90 -4.85
C THR A 376 -7.00 19.96 -3.67
N GLN A 377 -8.18 20.05 -3.07
CA GLN A 377 -8.57 19.19 -1.96
C GLN A 377 -8.63 17.71 -2.39
N ASN A 378 -8.25 16.79 -1.51
CA ASN A 378 -8.26 15.34 -1.79
C ASN A 378 -9.62 14.83 -2.29
N ALA A 379 -10.74 15.37 -1.78
CA ALA A 379 -12.08 15.00 -2.23
C ALA A 379 -12.31 15.32 -3.73
N ALA A 380 -11.81 16.46 -4.20
CA ALA A 380 -11.86 16.83 -5.63
C ALA A 380 -10.91 15.97 -6.47
N LEU A 381 -9.72 15.64 -5.95
CA LEU A 381 -8.78 14.73 -6.63
C LEU A 381 -9.34 13.32 -6.79
N HIS A 382 -10.10 12.82 -5.80
CA HIS A 382 -10.78 11.54 -5.90
C HIS A 382 -11.86 11.53 -6.99
N MET A 383 -12.61 12.64 -7.14
CA MET A 383 -13.57 12.77 -8.24
C MET A 383 -12.86 12.84 -9.60
N LEU A 384 -11.77 13.61 -9.71
CA LEU A 384 -10.98 13.70 -10.94
C LEU A 384 -10.28 12.38 -11.31
N ALA A 385 -9.98 11.53 -10.33
CA ALA A 385 -9.45 10.19 -10.59
C ALA A 385 -10.46 9.26 -11.28
N GLU A 386 -11.74 9.62 -11.33
CA GLU A 386 -12.80 8.89 -12.02
C GLU A 386 -13.24 9.59 -13.32
N ALA A 387 -12.55 10.67 -13.71
CA ALA A 387 -12.95 11.48 -14.85
C ALA A 387 -12.68 10.80 -16.20
N ASP A 388 -13.70 10.76 -17.05
CA ASP A 388 -13.60 10.36 -18.45
C ASP A 388 -13.23 11.56 -19.33
N LEU A 389 -11.95 11.67 -19.68
CA LEU A 389 -11.40 12.77 -20.49
C LEU A 389 -11.98 12.86 -21.91
N ARG A 390 -12.74 11.85 -22.37
CA ARG A 390 -13.47 11.91 -23.66
C ARG A 390 -14.72 12.78 -23.58
N LYS A 391 -15.25 13.02 -22.38
CA LYS A 391 -16.47 13.80 -22.15
C LYS A 391 -16.14 15.23 -21.70
N PRO A 392 -16.90 16.25 -22.12
CA PRO A 392 -16.62 17.64 -21.76
C PRO A 392 -16.75 17.91 -20.25
N ASP A 393 -17.66 17.20 -19.58
CA ASP A 393 -17.90 17.24 -18.14
C ASP A 393 -17.04 16.23 -17.36
N GLY A 394 -16.22 15.42 -18.03
CA GLY A 394 -15.48 14.33 -17.41
C GLY A 394 -16.35 13.19 -16.88
N GLY A 395 -17.67 13.20 -17.10
CA GLY A 395 -18.59 12.26 -16.43
C GLY A 395 -18.63 12.38 -14.90
N VAL A 396 -18.15 13.49 -14.32
CA VAL A 396 -18.11 13.74 -12.87
C VAL A 396 -19.20 14.72 -12.44
N ASP A 397 -19.55 14.73 -11.14
CA ASP A 397 -20.50 15.68 -10.58
C ASP A 397 -19.90 17.09 -10.49
N LEU A 398 -20.10 17.87 -11.56
CA LEU A 398 -19.56 19.22 -11.69
C LEU A 398 -20.07 20.19 -10.60
N GLY A 399 -21.24 19.95 -10.00
CA GLY A 399 -21.74 20.77 -8.92
C GLY A 399 -20.86 20.65 -7.68
N LYS A 400 -20.58 19.40 -7.28
CA LYS A 400 -19.68 19.12 -6.16
C LYS A 400 -18.22 19.48 -6.47
N LEU A 401 -17.77 19.27 -7.70
CA LEU A 401 -16.41 19.64 -8.10
C LEU A 401 -16.22 21.16 -8.07
N LYS A 402 -17.23 21.94 -8.45
CA LYS A 402 -17.20 23.40 -8.37
C LYS A 402 -17.12 23.91 -6.93
N ASP A 403 -17.80 23.26 -6.00
CA ASP A 403 -17.75 23.62 -4.57
C ASP A 403 -16.37 23.32 -3.95
N LEU A 404 -15.71 22.26 -4.41
CA LEU A 404 -14.43 21.79 -3.87
C LEU A 404 -13.20 22.38 -4.57
N ALA A 405 -13.31 22.69 -5.87
CA ALA A 405 -12.22 23.19 -6.72
C ALA A 405 -12.79 24.07 -7.86
N PRO A 406 -13.21 25.31 -7.56
CA PRO A 406 -13.93 26.17 -8.53
C PRO A 406 -13.08 26.55 -9.75
N ASN A 407 -11.75 26.54 -9.62
CA ASN A 407 -10.80 26.80 -10.71
C ASN A 407 -10.69 25.65 -11.71
N LEU A 408 -11.26 24.48 -11.43
CA LEU A 408 -11.20 23.29 -12.28
C LEU A 408 -12.46 23.11 -13.14
N THR A 409 -13.52 23.87 -12.88
CA THR A 409 -14.79 23.83 -13.63
C THR A 409 -15.13 25.19 -14.23
N SER A 410 -15.58 25.22 -15.48
CA SER A 410 -16.06 26.44 -16.14
C SER A 410 -17.21 26.08 -17.08
N ASP A 411 -18.28 26.89 -17.07
CA ASP A 411 -19.42 26.81 -17.99
C ASP A 411 -20.00 25.40 -18.22
N GLY A 412 -20.12 24.61 -17.14
CA GLY A 412 -20.71 23.26 -17.21
C GLY A 412 -19.77 22.21 -17.83
N ALA A 413 -18.47 22.48 -17.88
CA ALA A 413 -17.44 21.57 -18.37
C ALA A 413 -16.19 21.58 -17.46
N LEU A 414 -15.34 20.56 -17.64
CA LEU A 414 -13.98 20.57 -17.08
C LEU A 414 -13.11 21.57 -17.86
N THR A 415 -12.38 22.40 -17.11
CA THR A 415 -11.37 23.31 -17.67
C THR A 415 -10.19 22.53 -18.26
N GLU A 416 -9.40 23.18 -19.12
CA GLU A 416 -8.12 22.63 -19.61
C GLU A 416 -7.20 22.24 -18.45
N LEU A 417 -7.11 23.09 -17.42
CA LEU A 417 -6.33 22.83 -16.22
C LEU A 417 -6.78 21.56 -15.49
N ALA A 418 -8.08 21.28 -15.42
CA ALA A 418 -8.60 20.08 -14.78
C ALA A 418 -8.23 18.81 -15.56
N ARG A 419 -8.26 18.87 -16.88
CA ARG A 419 -7.83 17.77 -17.74
C ARG A 419 -6.33 17.51 -17.59
N ASP A 420 -5.53 18.59 -17.52
CA ASP A 420 -4.08 18.49 -17.31
C ASP A 420 -3.73 17.89 -15.95
N VAL A 421 -4.49 18.22 -14.91
CA VAL A 421 -4.36 17.64 -13.57
C VAL A 421 -4.57 16.12 -13.61
N VAL A 422 -5.55 15.63 -14.38
CA VAL A 422 -5.78 14.19 -14.56
C VAL A 422 -4.60 13.53 -15.28
N ILE A 423 -4.09 14.13 -16.36
CA ILE A 423 -2.96 13.60 -17.13
C ILE A 423 -1.69 13.51 -16.26
N VAL A 424 -1.36 14.57 -15.51
CA VAL A 424 -0.18 14.61 -14.62
C VAL A 424 -0.31 13.62 -13.45
N ARG A 425 -1.53 13.45 -12.93
CA ARG A 425 -1.82 12.46 -11.88
C ARG A 425 -1.65 11.04 -12.41
N ASP A 426 -2.16 10.73 -13.59
CA ASP A 426 -2.06 9.40 -14.19
C ASP A 426 -0.61 9.04 -14.56
N ASP A 427 0.20 9.98 -15.05
CA ASP A 427 1.66 9.77 -15.24
C ASP A 427 2.34 9.35 -13.93
N ARG A 428 2.02 10.04 -12.83
CA ARG A 428 2.57 9.73 -11.51
C ARG A 428 2.14 8.33 -11.04
N VAL A 429 0.89 7.95 -11.28
CA VAL A 429 0.37 6.61 -10.95
C VAL A 429 1.10 5.53 -11.74
N ILE A 430 1.26 5.72 -13.05
CA ILE A 430 1.94 4.76 -13.94
C ILE A 430 3.41 4.59 -13.51
N ARG A 431 4.15 5.69 -13.34
CA ARG A 431 5.56 5.65 -12.91
C ARG A 431 5.74 5.02 -11.53
N THR A 432 4.80 5.28 -10.61
CA THR A 432 4.83 4.66 -9.28
C THR A 432 4.66 3.16 -9.39
N ARG A 433 3.74 2.67 -10.24
CA ARG A 433 3.56 1.23 -10.48
C ARG A 433 4.78 0.58 -11.12
N GLU A 434 5.40 1.23 -12.11
CA GLU A 434 6.62 0.74 -12.75
C GLU A 434 7.81 0.62 -11.77
N SER A 435 7.83 1.44 -10.71
CA SER A 435 8.86 1.41 -9.66
C SER A 435 8.61 0.39 -8.54
N LEU A 436 7.42 -0.21 -8.48
CA LEU A 436 7.02 -1.18 -7.46
C LEU A 436 7.23 -2.62 -7.97
N ASP A 437 7.50 -3.54 -7.05
CA ASP A 437 7.70 -4.95 -7.38
C ASP A 437 6.42 -5.57 -7.94
N LYS A 438 6.57 -6.38 -9.01
CA LYS A 438 5.45 -7.01 -9.73
C LYS A 438 4.67 -7.98 -8.85
N GLU A 439 5.30 -8.56 -7.84
CA GLU A 439 4.65 -9.46 -6.88
C GLU A 439 3.60 -8.75 -6.00
N LEU A 440 3.69 -7.42 -5.87
CA LEU A 440 2.76 -6.60 -5.08
C LEU A 440 1.61 -6.00 -5.92
N GLU A 441 1.54 -6.33 -7.22
CA GLU A 441 0.50 -5.88 -8.13
C GLU A 441 -0.95 -6.13 -7.61
N PRO A 442 -1.31 -7.29 -7.04
CA PRO A 442 -2.68 -7.52 -6.56
C PRO A 442 -3.09 -6.61 -5.40
N VAL A 443 -2.13 -6.12 -4.61
CA VAL A 443 -2.36 -5.28 -3.43
C VAL A 443 -2.55 -3.81 -3.83
N PHE A 444 -1.75 -3.33 -4.79
CA PHE A 444 -1.76 -1.91 -5.18
C PHE A 444 -2.66 -1.60 -6.37
N LYS A 445 -3.07 -2.58 -7.17
CA LYS A 445 -3.88 -2.36 -8.38
C LYS A 445 -5.18 -1.59 -8.11
N VAL A 446 -5.84 -1.83 -6.97
CA VAL A 446 -7.09 -1.13 -6.60
C VAL A 446 -6.83 0.33 -6.17
N ALA A 447 -5.71 0.59 -5.52
CA ALA A 447 -5.36 1.92 -5.00
C ALA A 447 -4.73 2.83 -6.07
N TYR A 448 -4.03 2.24 -7.05
CA TYR A 448 -3.24 2.94 -8.08
C TYR A 448 -3.81 2.70 -9.48
N MET A 449 -5.10 2.99 -9.67
CA MET A 449 -5.70 3.01 -11.00
C MET A 449 -5.60 4.39 -11.65
N THR A 450 -5.32 4.42 -12.94
CA THR A 450 -5.48 5.61 -13.79
C THR A 450 -6.96 5.92 -14.00
N ALA A 451 -7.29 7.14 -14.42
CA ALA A 451 -8.68 7.49 -14.71
C ALA A 451 -9.25 6.65 -15.86
N GLY A 452 -8.43 6.38 -16.88
CA GLY A 452 -8.81 5.52 -18.01
C GLY A 452 -9.11 4.07 -17.62
N GLU A 453 -8.33 3.49 -16.69
CA GLU A 453 -8.62 2.15 -16.16
C GLU A 453 -9.95 2.09 -15.40
N ARG A 454 -10.26 3.11 -14.59
CA ARG A 454 -11.54 3.17 -13.86
C ARG A 454 -12.73 3.30 -14.79
N VAL A 455 -12.59 4.08 -15.86
CA VAL A 455 -13.63 4.21 -16.88
C VAL A 455 -13.89 2.86 -17.55
N ARG A 456 -12.85 2.12 -17.96
CA ARG A 456 -13.01 0.78 -18.53
C ARG A 456 -13.70 -0.20 -17.57
N GLU A 457 -13.29 -0.23 -16.30
CA GLU A 457 -13.93 -1.08 -15.29
C GLU A 457 -15.41 -0.71 -15.10
N SER A 458 -15.74 0.58 -15.07
CA SER A 458 -17.12 1.05 -14.97
C SER A 458 -17.97 0.68 -16.20
N GLU A 459 -17.39 0.72 -17.40
CA GLU A 459 -18.04 0.31 -18.65
C GLU A 459 -18.29 -1.20 -18.67
N ASP A 460 -17.32 -2.01 -18.23
CA ASP A 460 -17.44 -3.46 -18.12
C ASP A 460 -18.52 -3.87 -17.10
N VAL A 461 -18.54 -3.20 -15.94
CA VAL A 461 -19.58 -3.40 -14.92
C VAL A 461 -20.94 -2.98 -15.46
N ALA A 462 -21.06 -1.82 -16.11
CA ALA A 462 -22.31 -1.38 -16.72
C ALA A 462 -22.80 -2.35 -17.81
N ALA A 463 -21.90 -2.88 -18.63
CA ALA A 463 -22.22 -3.87 -19.65
C ALA A 463 -22.68 -5.21 -19.03
N SER A 464 -22.08 -5.62 -17.90
CA SER A 464 -22.51 -6.82 -17.18
C SER A 464 -23.91 -6.67 -16.56
N ILE A 465 -24.20 -5.50 -16.00
CA ILE A 465 -25.52 -5.17 -15.43
C ILE A 465 -26.56 -5.10 -16.55
N ALA A 466 -26.24 -4.48 -17.69
CA ALA A 466 -27.13 -4.42 -18.85
C ALA A 466 -27.46 -5.82 -19.39
N LYS A 467 -26.45 -6.70 -19.50
CA LYS A 467 -26.66 -8.10 -19.88
C LYS A 467 -27.51 -8.88 -18.86
N ALA A 468 -27.33 -8.64 -17.56
CA ALA A 468 -28.15 -9.24 -16.52
C ALA A 468 -29.61 -8.76 -16.60
N GLN A 469 -29.85 -7.46 -16.81
CA GLN A 469 -31.18 -6.89 -16.98
C GLN A 469 -31.88 -7.37 -18.27
N GLU A 470 -31.12 -7.55 -19.35
CA GLU A 470 -31.64 -8.11 -20.60
C GLU A 470 -32.00 -9.60 -20.42
N ALA A 471 -31.16 -10.37 -19.72
CA ALA A 471 -31.47 -11.75 -19.36
C ALA A 471 -32.71 -11.86 -18.46
N GLU A 472 -32.88 -10.97 -17.49
CA GLU A 472 -34.10 -10.91 -16.66
C GLU A 472 -35.34 -10.55 -17.47
N ARG A 473 -35.24 -9.58 -18.39
CA ARG A 473 -36.36 -9.23 -19.29
C ARG A 473 -36.76 -10.38 -20.19
N ASN A 474 -35.78 -11.10 -20.73
CA ASN A 474 -36.02 -12.28 -21.56
C ASN A 474 -36.64 -13.42 -20.73
N ALA A 475 -36.16 -13.67 -19.52
CA ALA A 475 -36.74 -14.67 -18.62
C ALA A 475 -38.18 -14.33 -18.20
N VAL A 476 -38.49 -13.05 -17.97
CA VAL A 476 -39.87 -12.60 -17.70
C VAL A 476 -40.76 -12.75 -18.93
N GLN A 477 -40.25 -12.49 -20.14
CA GLN A 477 -40.99 -12.75 -21.38
C GLN A 477 -41.24 -14.24 -21.61
N GLU A 478 -40.26 -15.09 -21.37
CA GLU A 478 -40.40 -16.56 -21.47
C GLU A 478 -41.39 -17.09 -20.45
N GLN A 479 -41.35 -16.62 -19.18
CA GLN A 479 -42.34 -16.99 -18.18
C GLN A 479 -43.75 -16.51 -18.52
N ALA A 480 -43.89 -15.31 -19.13
CA ALA A 480 -45.17 -14.82 -19.60
C ALA A 480 -45.71 -15.67 -20.77
N GLN A 481 -44.84 -16.06 -21.70
CA GLN A 481 -45.21 -16.96 -22.80
C GLN A 481 -45.60 -18.34 -22.31
N GLU A 482 -44.85 -18.93 -21.37
CA GLU A 482 -45.22 -20.21 -20.74
C GLU A 482 -46.54 -20.12 -19.95
N ALA A 483 -46.79 -19.01 -19.27
CA ALA A 483 -48.04 -18.79 -18.53
C ALA A 483 -49.22 -18.67 -19.49
N ASP A 484 -49.05 -17.98 -20.62
CA ASP A 484 -50.06 -17.89 -21.67
C ASP A 484 -50.31 -19.24 -22.36
N GLU A 485 -49.26 -20.03 -22.62
CA GLU A 485 -49.40 -21.40 -23.14
C GLU A 485 -50.14 -22.32 -22.16
N LYS A 486 -49.79 -22.27 -20.87
CA LYS A 486 -50.48 -23.03 -19.81
C LYS A 486 -51.94 -22.59 -19.67
N SER A 487 -52.23 -21.29 -19.77
CA SER A 487 -53.60 -20.75 -19.76
C SER A 487 -54.41 -21.23 -20.96
N LEU A 488 -53.81 -21.26 -22.16
CA LEU A 488 -54.43 -21.81 -23.36
C LEU A 488 -54.71 -23.31 -23.24
N LEU A 489 -53.79 -24.08 -22.66
CA LEU A 489 -53.99 -25.51 -22.39
C LEU A 489 -55.14 -25.75 -21.41
N VAL A 490 -55.20 -24.99 -20.30
CA VAL A 490 -56.30 -25.09 -19.33
C VAL A 490 -57.64 -24.76 -19.97
N ARG A 491 -57.72 -23.67 -20.76
CA ARG A 491 -58.96 -23.32 -21.49
C ARG A 491 -59.40 -24.41 -22.48
N ASN A 492 -58.45 -25.07 -23.14
CA ASN A 492 -58.77 -26.18 -24.03
C ASN A 492 -59.27 -27.42 -23.28
N VAL A 493 -58.70 -27.70 -22.10
CA VAL A 493 -59.16 -28.79 -21.22
C VAL A 493 -60.55 -28.48 -20.67
N ASP A 494 -60.79 -27.27 -20.15
CA ASP A 494 -62.09 -26.84 -19.63
C ASP A 494 -63.17 -26.89 -20.72
N ALA A 495 -62.86 -26.41 -21.93
CA ALA A 495 -63.78 -26.52 -23.07
C ALA A 495 -64.09 -27.98 -23.47
N SER A 496 -63.15 -28.90 -23.26
CA SER A 496 -63.39 -30.34 -23.49
C SER A 496 -64.25 -30.96 -22.39
N LEU A 497 -64.04 -30.54 -21.14
CA LEU A 497 -64.78 -31.00 -19.97
C LEU A 497 -66.22 -30.48 -19.98
N ASP A 498 -66.43 -29.21 -20.36
CA ASP A 498 -67.75 -28.62 -20.55
C ASP A 498 -68.54 -29.34 -21.65
N ARG A 499 -67.89 -29.76 -22.74
CA ARG A 499 -68.53 -30.59 -23.77
C ARG A 499 -68.93 -31.96 -23.21
N GLU A 500 -68.08 -32.59 -22.41
CA GLU A 500 -68.37 -33.89 -21.80
C GLU A 500 -69.51 -33.79 -20.76
N ILE A 501 -69.53 -32.72 -19.96
CA ILE A 501 -70.60 -32.44 -18.99
C ILE A 501 -71.91 -32.17 -19.73
N ALA A 502 -71.91 -31.38 -20.80
CA ALA A 502 -73.10 -31.14 -21.61
C ALA A 502 -73.64 -32.45 -22.24
N GLU A 503 -72.75 -33.33 -22.71
CA GLU A 503 -73.16 -34.63 -23.24
C GLU A 503 -73.76 -35.55 -22.16
N LYS A 504 -73.19 -35.55 -20.94
CA LYS A 504 -73.73 -36.32 -19.80
C LYS A 504 -75.05 -35.76 -19.30
N ALA A 505 -75.19 -34.44 -19.22
CA ALA A 505 -76.44 -33.79 -18.83
C ALA A 505 -77.58 -34.12 -19.82
N ALA A 506 -77.31 -34.06 -21.12
CA ALA A 506 -78.28 -34.46 -22.15
C ALA A 506 -78.71 -35.94 -22.03
N LYS A 507 -77.80 -36.84 -21.61
CA LYS A 507 -78.14 -38.25 -21.34
C LYS A 507 -78.93 -38.45 -20.04
N GLN A 508 -78.78 -37.56 -19.06
CA GLN A 508 -79.41 -37.67 -17.75
C GLN A 508 -80.82 -37.07 -17.74
N GLU A 509 -81.03 -35.95 -18.44
CA GLU A 509 -82.35 -35.34 -18.65
C GLU A 509 -83.28 -36.30 -19.42
N GLY A 510 -82.75 -37.02 -20.42
CA GLY A 510 -83.48 -38.09 -21.11
C GLY A 510 -83.83 -39.32 -20.25
N ARG A 511 -83.21 -39.49 -19.06
CA ARG A 511 -83.54 -40.56 -18.10
C ARG A 511 -84.56 -40.09 -17.04
N GLU A 512 -84.49 -38.84 -16.61
CA GLU A 512 -85.38 -38.28 -15.59
C GLU A 512 -86.80 -38.02 -16.12
N GLU A 513 -86.96 -37.62 -17.39
CA GLU A 513 -88.28 -37.55 -18.03
C GLU A 513 -88.99 -38.91 -18.09
N LYS A 514 -88.23 -40.02 -18.06
CA LYS A 514 -88.79 -41.37 -18.07
C LYS A 514 -89.26 -41.84 -16.69
N GLN A 515 -88.67 -41.33 -15.61
CA GLN A 515 -89.02 -41.69 -14.23
C GLN A 515 -90.14 -40.83 -13.63
N GLU A 516 -90.27 -39.55 -14.00
CA GLU A 516 -91.36 -38.70 -13.48
C GLU A 516 -92.76 -39.08 -13.98
N ARG A 517 -92.87 -39.86 -15.05
CA ARG A 517 -94.17 -40.41 -15.49
C ARG A 517 -94.65 -41.58 -14.63
N GLU A 518 -93.77 -42.22 -13.86
CA GLU A 518 -94.07 -43.47 -13.13
C GLU A 518 -94.51 -43.25 -11.67
N ILE A 519 -94.25 -42.07 -11.06
CA ILE A 519 -94.44 -41.84 -9.61
C ILE A 519 -95.77 -41.10 -9.27
N LYS A 520 -96.51 -40.57 -10.26
CA LYS A 520 -97.74 -39.78 -10.00
C LYS A 520 -99.03 -40.60 -9.77
N SER A 521 -99.01 -41.93 -9.84
CA SER A 521 -100.23 -42.75 -9.80
C SER A 521 -100.57 -43.41 -8.47
N GLU A 522 -99.68 -43.43 -7.46
CA GLU A 522 -99.94 -44.17 -6.23
C GLU A 522 -99.84 -43.30 -4.97
N GLU A 523 -100.88 -43.45 -4.15
CA GLU A 523 -100.86 -43.28 -2.70
C GLU A 523 -101.03 -41.88 -2.09
N LYS A 524 -102.30 -41.52 -1.85
CA LYS A 524 -102.70 -40.50 -0.88
C LYS A 524 -103.93 -40.97 -0.08
N ALA A 525 -103.71 -41.67 1.04
CA ALA A 525 -104.74 -41.95 2.05
C ALA A 525 -104.18 -42.14 3.49
N ILE A 526 -103.84 -41.00 4.13
CA ILE A 526 -104.03 -40.61 5.57
C ILE A 526 -103.40 -41.48 6.73
N PRO A 527 -103.33 -41.00 8.01
CA PRO A 527 -102.09 -40.46 8.60
C PRO A 527 -101.69 -41.09 9.96
N THR A 528 -100.49 -40.76 10.46
CA THR A 528 -100.10 -40.88 11.88
C THR A 528 -99.13 -39.75 12.28
N PRO A 529 -99.10 -39.28 13.55
CA PRO A 529 -98.21 -38.20 13.97
C PRO A 529 -97.04 -38.62 14.89
N ALA A 530 -96.09 -37.68 14.99
CA ALA A 530 -95.04 -37.44 15.99
C ALA A 530 -93.72 -38.24 15.86
N VAL A 531 -92.63 -37.54 15.49
CA VAL A 531 -91.43 -37.25 16.33
C VAL A 531 -90.46 -36.33 15.53
N PHE A 532 -90.02 -35.26 16.20
CA PHE A 532 -88.85 -34.38 16.03
C PHE A 532 -88.12 -34.24 14.67
N ARG A 533 -88.07 -32.99 14.15
CA ARG A 533 -86.89 -32.45 13.45
C ARG A 533 -86.78 -30.94 13.59
N SER A 534 -85.55 -30.51 13.87
CA SER A 534 -85.04 -29.15 14.01
C SER A 534 -85.09 -28.36 12.69
N GLY A 535 -85.65 -27.15 12.71
CA GLY A 535 -85.44 -26.08 11.73
C GLY A 535 -84.86 -24.86 12.46
N ARG A 536 -83.75 -24.25 12.01
CA ARG A 536 -83.53 -23.48 10.78
C ARG A 536 -83.95 -22.02 10.95
N THR A 537 -82.95 -21.15 11.10
CA THR A 537 -82.75 -19.85 10.43
C THR A 537 -81.28 -19.50 10.74
N GLY A 538 -80.38 -19.31 9.78
CA GLY A 538 -80.39 -18.25 8.77
C GLY A 538 -79.54 -17.09 9.29
N LYS A 539 -78.62 -16.59 8.44
CA LYS A 539 -78.04 -15.23 8.41
C LYS A 539 -76.56 -15.09 8.82
N ARG A 540 -75.76 -14.84 7.75
CA ARG A 540 -74.65 -13.89 7.56
C ARG A 540 -73.56 -13.68 8.64
N MET A 541 -72.36 -13.66 8.08
CA MET A 541 -71.24 -12.73 8.27
C MET A 541 -70.22 -13.04 9.38
N ASP A 542 -68.98 -13.12 8.88
CA ASP A 542 -67.76 -12.50 9.40
C ASP A 542 -67.02 -13.23 10.52
N MET A 543 -65.75 -12.83 10.69
CA MET A 543 -64.60 -13.43 11.38
C MET A 543 -63.72 -14.21 10.39
N GLY A 544 -62.51 -13.78 10.02
CA GLY A 544 -61.55 -12.98 10.78
C GLY A 544 -60.53 -13.89 11.47
N GLN A 545 -59.26 -13.55 11.24
CA GLN A 545 -58.03 -13.96 11.94
C GLN A 545 -57.30 -15.22 11.46
N GLY A 546 -56.07 -14.97 10.99
CA GLY A 546 -54.95 -15.90 11.01
C GLY A 546 -53.64 -15.10 11.13
N ILE A 547 -53.21 -14.87 12.37
CA ILE A 547 -51.85 -14.46 12.76
C ILE A 547 -51.10 -15.73 13.18
N GLY A 548 -49.81 -15.81 12.86
CA GLY A 548 -48.80 -16.70 13.48
C GLY A 548 -48.51 -17.95 12.64
N PHE A 549 -47.28 -18.26 12.26
CA PHE A 549 -45.98 -18.10 12.94
C PHE A 549 -44.87 -17.73 11.96
#